data_AF-A0A291W5K4-F1
#
_entry.id   AF-A0A291W5K4-F1
#
_cell.length_a   1.000
_cell.length_b   1.000
_cell.length_c   1.000
_cell.angle_alpha   90.00
_cell.angle_beta   90.00
_cell.angle_gamma   90.00
#
_symmetry.space_group_name_H-M   'P 1'
#
loop_
_entity.id
_entity.type
_entity.pdbx_description
1 polymer ?
#
loop_
_entity_poly.entity_id
_entity_poly.type
_entity_poly.pdbx_seq_one_letter_code
_entity_poly.pdbx_strand_id
1 'polypeptide(L)'
;MTTSSEVPLLADRVHVASIEQTITEATRPGVAMPPRPILVMHVAALTADVMRLLPEAPREHPAYQRAQELVRPRARPCPHTNHYELWQHSLTLAHAAQDLLDVAQQEAAPHVPQH
;
A
#
# COMPACT_ATOMS: atom_id res chain seq x y z
N MET A 1 28.82 6.19 22.94
CA MET A 1 28.63 5.27 21.80
C MET A 1 27.13 5.12 21.60
N THR A 2 26.62 5.69 20.51
CA THR A 2 25.21 5.73 20.13
C THR A 2 24.76 4.32 19.73
N THR A 3 23.89 3.70 20.53
CA THR A 3 23.11 2.56 20.05
C THR A 3 22.09 3.10 19.07
N SER A 4 22.28 2.74 17.80
CA SER A 4 21.36 2.93 16.70
C SER A 4 19.92 2.71 17.15
N SER A 5 19.05 3.67 16.85
CA SER A 5 17.61 3.43 16.86
C SER A 5 17.31 2.35 15.84
N GLU A 6 17.29 1.10 16.30
CA GLU A 6 16.47 0.08 15.69
C GLU A 6 15.04 0.64 15.72
N VAL A 7 14.52 1.05 14.57
CA VAL A 7 13.08 1.13 14.33
C VAL A 7 12.74 -0.17 13.59
N PRO A 8 12.62 -1.32 14.27
CA PRO A 8 12.29 -2.54 13.59
C PRO A 8 10.75 -2.60 13.50
N LEU A 9 10.27 -2.88 12.28
CA LEU A 9 9.13 -3.77 11.99
C LEU A 9 7.74 -3.17 11.67
N LEU A 10 7.61 -1.92 11.19
CA LEU A 10 6.44 -1.62 10.33
C LEU A 10 6.61 -2.30 8.95
N ALA A 11 7.82 -2.20 8.38
CA ALA A 11 8.20 -2.82 7.12
C ALA A 11 8.29 -4.36 7.17
N ASP A 12 8.41 -4.97 8.35
CA ASP A 12 8.52 -6.45 8.47
C ASP A 12 7.15 -7.14 8.59
N ARG A 13 6.07 -6.37 8.77
CA ARG A 13 4.69 -6.86 8.88
C ARG A 13 3.85 -6.58 7.62
N VAL A 14 4.35 -5.75 6.73
CA VAL A 14 3.74 -5.39 5.44
C VAL A 14 4.71 -5.82 4.36
N HIS A 15 4.24 -6.47 3.30
CA HIS A 15 5.13 -6.87 2.21
C HIS A 15 5.50 -5.66 1.34
N VAL A 16 6.35 -4.77 1.87
CA VAL A 16 6.79 -3.52 1.20
C VAL A 16 7.39 -3.84 -0.18
N ALA A 17 8.18 -4.91 -0.28
CA ALA A 17 8.72 -5.38 -1.56
C ALA A 17 7.63 -5.71 -2.59
N SER A 18 6.47 -6.24 -2.15
CA SER A 18 5.35 -6.54 -3.05
C SER A 18 4.63 -5.28 -3.53
N ILE A 19 4.60 -4.22 -2.71
CA ILE A 19 4.02 -2.91 -3.07
C ILE A 19 4.92 -2.23 -4.11
N GLU A 20 6.22 -2.11 -3.82
CA GLU A 20 7.20 -1.50 -4.71
C GLU A 20 7.33 -2.25 -6.04
N GLN A 21 7.33 -3.59 -6.00
CA GLN A 21 7.36 -4.42 -7.20
C GLN A 21 6.11 -4.20 -8.06
N THR A 22 4.92 -4.16 -7.46
CA THR A 22 3.66 -3.94 -8.20
C THR A 22 3.67 -2.57 -8.91
N ILE A 23 4.12 -1.51 -8.23
CA ILE A 23 4.21 -0.16 -8.82
C ILE A 23 5.25 -0.15 -9.95
N THR A 24 6.42 -0.73 -9.72
CA THR A 24 7.52 -0.76 -10.69
C THR A 24 7.13 -1.53 -11.94
N GLU A 25 6.56 -2.73 -11.80
CA GLU A 25 6.13 -3.56 -12.92
C GLU A 25 5.01 -2.90 -13.72
N ALA A 26 4.09 -2.22 -13.04
CA ALA A 26 2.93 -1.62 -13.70
C ALA A 26 3.23 -0.30 -14.42
N THR A 27 4.29 0.40 -14.03
CA THR A 27 4.72 1.67 -14.64
C THR A 27 5.84 1.51 -15.67
N ARG A 28 6.50 0.34 -15.72
CA ARG A 28 7.61 0.08 -16.62
C ARG A 28 7.13 -0.16 -18.07
N PRO A 29 7.66 0.59 -19.06
CA PRO A 29 7.35 0.36 -20.46
C PRO A 29 7.75 -1.06 -20.89
N GLY A 30 6.84 -1.75 -21.59
CA GLY A 30 7.10 -3.08 -22.15
C GLY A 30 6.89 -4.25 -21.17
N VAL A 31 6.44 -4.00 -19.94
CA VAL A 31 6.01 -5.09 -19.04
C VAL A 31 4.60 -5.55 -19.43
N ALA A 32 4.46 -6.87 -19.61
CA ALA A 32 3.17 -7.47 -19.86
C ALA A 32 2.29 -7.41 -18.60
N MET A 33 1.01 -7.07 -18.79
CA MET A 33 0.02 -7.14 -17.71
C MET A 33 -0.01 -8.56 -17.12
N PRO A 34 0.07 -8.72 -15.78
CA PRO A 34 0.06 -10.04 -15.16
C PRO A 34 -1.22 -10.84 -15.49
N PRO A 35 -1.16 -12.18 -15.49
CA PRO A 35 -2.34 -13.02 -15.65
C PRO A 35 -3.42 -12.72 -14.61
N ARG A 36 -4.70 -12.87 -14.97
CA ARG A 36 -5.85 -12.57 -14.09
C ARG A 36 -5.74 -13.24 -12.71
N PRO A 37 -5.36 -14.53 -12.56
CA PRO A 37 -5.22 -15.15 -11.25
C PRO A 37 -4.21 -14.43 -10.35
N ILE A 38 -3.10 -13.95 -10.94
CA ILE A 38 -2.07 -13.20 -10.23
C ILE A 38 -2.61 -11.84 -9.79
N LEU A 39 -3.34 -11.13 -10.66
CA LEU A 39 -3.96 -9.86 -10.30
C LEU A 39 -4.98 -10.00 -9.17
N VAL A 40 -5.79 -11.07 -9.18
CA VAL A 40 -6.73 -11.35 -8.08
C VAL A 40 -5.97 -11.58 -6.75
N MET A 41 -4.86 -12.33 -6.79
CA MET A 41 -4.00 -12.51 -5.62
C MET A 41 -3.37 -11.20 -5.15
N HIS A 42 -2.85 -10.37 -6.07
CA HIS A 42 -2.27 -9.07 -5.74
C HIS A 42 -3.29 -8.15 -5.08
N VAL A 43 -4.51 -8.06 -5.63
CA VAL A 43 -5.57 -7.25 -5.03
C VAL A 43 -5.91 -7.74 -3.62
N ALA A 44 -6.03 -9.06 -3.41
CA ALA A 44 -6.32 -9.59 -2.08
C ALA A 44 -5.20 -9.28 -1.08
N ALA A 45 -3.94 -9.46 -1.49
CA ALA A 45 -2.77 -9.17 -0.66
C ALA A 45 -2.67 -7.69 -0.31
N LEU A 46 -2.74 -6.81 -1.30
CA LEU A 46 -2.66 -5.35 -1.11
C LEU A 46 -3.83 -4.81 -0.30
N THR A 47 -5.04 -5.37 -0.46
CA THR A 47 -6.19 -5.01 0.38
C THR A 47 -5.91 -5.33 1.85
N ALA A 48 -5.32 -6.50 2.13
CA ALA A 48 -4.96 -6.89 3.50
C ALA A 48 -3.87 -5.98 4.08
N ASP A 49 -2.88 -5.59 3.28
CA ASP A 49 -1.81 -4.68 3.68
C ASP A 49 -2.34 -3.27 3.96
N VAL A 50 -3.21 -2.72 3.11
CA VAL A 50 -3.89 -1.44 3.37
C VAL A 50 -4.71 -1.50 4.67
N MET A 51 -5.48 -2.56 4.88
CA MET A 51 -6.25 -2.74 6.11
C MET A 51 -5.36 -2.82 7.37
N ARG A 52 -4.15 -3.37 7.24
CA ARG A 52 -3.16 -3.45 8.33
C ARG A 52 -2.51 -2.10 8.60
N LEU A 53 -2.30 -1.27 7.58
CA LEU A 53 -1.68 0.05 7.69
C LEU A 53 -2.64 1.15 8.16
N LEU A 54 -3.95 1.00 7.92
CA LEU A 54 -4.95 2.01 8.31
C LEU A 54 -4.89 2.45 9.79
N PRO A 55 -4.74 1.55 10.79
CA PRO A 55 -4.64 1.96 12.20
C PRO A 55 -3.39 2.77 12.54
N GLU A 56 -2.33 2.66 11.73
CA GLU A 56 -1.04 3.32 11.95
C GLU A 56 -1.01 4.75 11.38
N ALA A 57 -1.96 5.10 10.51
CA ALA A 57 -2.07 6.44 9.93
C ALA A 57 -3.08 7.32 10.69
N PRO A 58 -2.83 8.63 10.84
CA PRO A 58 -3.78 9.55 11.44
C PRO A 58 -5.09 9.60 10.64
N ARG A 59 -6.23 9.48 11.34
CA ARG A 59 -7.57 9.47 10.71
C ARG A 59 -7.92 10.75 9.94
N GLU A 60 -7.29 11.85 10.34
CA GLU A 60 -7.46 13.18 9.73
C GLU A 60 -6.65 13.30 8.43
N HIS A 61 -5.68 12.42 8.20
CA HIS A 61 -4.83 12.47 7.02
C HIS A 61 -5.62 12.06 5.77
N PRO A 62 -5.49 12.78 4.63
CA PRO A 62 -6.21 12.44 3.40
C PRO A 62 -5.86 11.05 2.84
N ALA A 63 -4.67 10.52 3.14
CA ALA A 63 -4.29 9.15 2.78
C ALA A 63 -5.15 8.10 3.51
N TYR A 64 -5.50 8.35 4.79
CA TYR A 64 -6.38 7.45 5.55
C TYR A 64 -7.77 7.37 4.93
N GLN A 65 -8.35 8.52 4.56
CA GLN A 65 -9.68 8.55 3.94
C GLN A 65 -9.70 7.83 2.59
N ARG A 66 -8.72 8.13 1.71
CA ARG A 66 -8.56 7.48 0.41
C ARG A 66 -8.40 5.97 0.55
N ALA A 67 -7.51 5.52 1.42
CA ALA A 67 -7.27 4.10 1.67
C ALA A 67 -8.48 3.39 2.27
N GLN A 68 -9.21 4.05 3.18
CA GLN A 68 -10.43 3.50 3.77
C GLN A 68 -11.50 3.26 2.70
N GLU A 69 -11.68 4.17 1.75
CA GLU A 69 -12.65 4.00 0.67
C GLU A 69 -12.33 2.79 -0.22
N LEU A 70 -11.05 2.54 -0.50
CA LEU A 70 -10.58 1.45 -1.35
C LEU A 70 -10.81 0.05 -0.75
N VAL A 71 -10.76 -0.09 0.58
CA VAL A 71 -10.94 -1.39 1.25
C VAL A 71 -12.38 -1.68 1.68
N ARG A 72 -13.31 -0.73 1.47
CA ARG A 72 -14.73 -0.95 1.76
C ARG A 72 -15.26 -2.13 0.97
N PRO A 73 -16.21 -2.93 1.51
CA PRO A 73 -16.78 -4.08 0.80
C PRO A 73 -17.35 -3.73 -0.58
N ARG A 74 -17.85 -2.50 -0.77
CA ARG A 74 -18.39 -2.00 -2.04
C ARG A 74 -17.32 -1.65 -3.08
N ALA A 75 -16.08 -1.42 -2.66
CA ALA A 75 -14.94 -1.10 -3.52
C ALA A 75 -14.17 -2.35 -3.99
N ARG A 76 -14.50 -3.53 -3.44
CA ARG A 76 -13.87 -4.79 -3.83
C ARG A 76 -14.22 -5.14 -5.28
N PRO A 77 -13.27 -5.68 -6.07
CA PRO A 77 -13.58 -6.19 -7.39
C PRO A 77 -14.68 -7.23 -7.33
N CYS A 78 -15.65 -7.12 -8.23
CA CYS A 78 -16.70 -8.12 -8.38
C CYS A 78 -16.19 -9.27 -9.28
N PRO A 79 -16.87 -10.44 -9.28
CA PRO A 79 -16.48 -11.55 -10.15
C PRO A 79 -16.37 -11.18 -11.64
N HIS A 80 -17.09 -10.14 -12.06
CA HIS A 80 -17.14 -9.62 -13.43
C HIS A 80 -16.13 -8.50 -13.71
N THR A 81 -15.37 -8.02 -12.72
CA THR A 81 -14.33 -7.00 -12.93
C THR A 81 -13.37 -7.49 -13.99
N ASN A 82 -13.12 -6.66 -15.01
CA ASN A 82 -12.32 -7.07 -16.16
C ASN A 82 -10.82 -7.07 -15.81
N HIS A 83 -10.00 -7.59 -16.73
CA HIS A 83 -8.56 -7.79 -16.50
C HIS A 83 -7.82 -6.46 -16.28
N TYR A 84 -8.16 -5.43 -17.06
CA TYR A 84 -7.58 -4.10 -16.93
C TYR A 84 -7.98 -3.40 -15.63
N GLU A 85 -9.25 -3.51 -15.23
CA GLU A 85 -9.74 -2.98 -13.96
C GLU A 85 -9.05 -3.63 -12.76
N LEU A 86 -8.81 -4.94 -12.78
CA LEU A 86 -8.05 -5.62 -11.73
C LEU A 86 -6.62 -5.08 -11.63
N TRP A 87 -5.98 -4.81 -12.77
CA TRP A 87 -4.64 -4.23 -12.80
C TRP A 87 -4.62 -2.81 -12.25
N GLN A 88 -5.52 -1.95 -12.70
CA GLN A 88 -5.67 -0.58 -12.18
C GLN A 88 -5.99 -0.56 -10.69
N HIS A 89 -6.83 -1.49 -10.22
CA HIS A 89 -7.17 -1.61 -8.81
C HIS A 89 -5.96 -2.07 -7.97
N SER A 90 -5.16 -3.02 -8.47
CA SER A 90 -3.92 -3.44 -7.80
C SER A 90 -2.92 -2.28 -7.67
N LEU A 91 -2.75 -1.48 -8.73
CA LEU A 91 -1.94 -0.25 -8.74
C LEU A 91 -2.43 0.77 -7.71
N THR A 92 -3.75 0.99 -7.67
CA THR A 92 -4.38 1.98 -6.78
C THR A 92 -4.20 1.57 -5.32
N LEU A 93 -4.37 0.28 -4.99
CA LEU A 93 -4.11 -0.25 -3.66
C LEU A 93 -2.63 -0.17 -3.29
N ALA A 94 -1.72 -0.45 -4.22
CA ALA A 94 -0.28 -0.35 -3.98
C ALA A 94 0.14 1.09 -3.65
N HIS A 95 -0.33 2.08 -4.42
CA HIS A 95 -0.08 3.49 -4.10
C HIS A 95 -0.70 3.91 -2.76
N ALA A 96 -1.92 3.47 -2.46
CA ALA A 96 -2.55 3.77 -1.17
C ALA A 96 -1.78 3.16 0.01
N ALA A 97 -1.24 1.95 -0.15
CA ALA A 97 -0.39 1.32 0.86
C ALA A 97 0.92 2.09 1.05
N GLN A 98 1.55 2.56 -0.04
CA GLN A 98 2.74 3.40 0.02
C GLN A 98 2.45 4.74 0.73
N ASP A 99 1.38 5.45 0.36
CA ASP A 99 0.98 6.71 0.99
C ASP A 99 0.78 6.53 2.51
N LEU A 100 0.14 5.43 2.94
CA LEU A 100 -0.05 5.14 4.36
C LEU A 100 1.26 4.82 5.08
N LEU A 101 2.17 4.09 4.42
CA LEU A 101 3.47 3.75 4.97
C LEU A 101 4.32 5.01 5.16
N ASP A 102 4.35 5.90 4.17
CA ASP A 102 5.10 7.17 4.24
C ASP A 102 4.59 8.05 5.38
N VAL A 103 3.27 8.13 5.55
CA VAL A 103 2.64 8.89 6.64
C VAL A 103 2.97 8.29 8.01
N ALA A 104 2.86 6.96 8.15
CA ALA A 104 3.19 6.28 9.40
C ALA A 104 4.68 6.44 9.76
N GLN A 105 5.57 6.46 8.77
CA GLN A 105 7.00 6.71 8.96
C GLN A 105 7.29 8.16 9.36
N GLN A 106 6.57 9.15 8.81
CA GLN A 106 6.71 10.56 9.16
C GLN A 106 6.27 10.83 10.62
N GLU A 107 5.19 10.19 11.08
CA GLU A 107 4.73 10.25 12.47
C GLU A 107 5.70 9.54 13.44
N ALA A 108 6.29 8.42 13.01
CA ALA A 108 7.27 7.68 13.80
C ALA A 108 8.66 8.35 13.85
N ALA A 109 8.98 9.20 12.87
CA ALA A 109 10.22 9.98 12.86
C ALA A 109 10.13 11.10 13.91
N PRO A 110 10.94 11.07 14.98
CA PRO A 110 10.93 12.15 15.95
C PRO A 110 11.34 13.45 15.26
N HIS A 111 10.44 14.44 15.25
CA HIS A 111 10.78 15.80 14.87
C HIS A 111 11.96 16.26 15.72
N VAL A 112 13.15 16.30 15.15
CA VAL A 112 14.26 17.05 15.73
C VAL A 112 13.89 18.52 15.53
N PRO A 113 13.64 19.30 16.59
CA PRO A 113 13.44 20.73 16.43
C PRO A 113 14.76 21.32 15.93
N GLN A 114 14.78 21.80 14.68
CA GLN A 114 15.84 22.68 14.23
C GLN A 114 15.62 24.03 14.91
N HIS A 115 16.53 24.33 15.84
CA HIS A 115 16.53 25.53 16.66
C HIS A 115 17.65 26.48 16.21
#